data_AF-A0A6N4WY66-F1
#
_entry.id   AF-A0A6N4WY66-F1
#
_cell.length_a   1.000
_cell.length_b   1.000
_cell.length_c   1.000
_cell.angle_alpha   90.00
_cell.angle_beta   90.00
_cell.angle_gamma   90.00
#
_symmetry.space_group_name_H-M   'P 1'
#
loop_
_entity.id
_entity.type
_entity.pdbx_description
1 polymer ?
#
loop_
_entity_poly.entity_id
_entity_poly.type
_entity_poly.pdbx_seq_one_letter_code
_entity_poly.pdbx_strand_id
1 'polypeptide(L)'
;MKAYLVAIALLLPLASSAANSKVEIGQTQEQAIEALGKPQGTIHLGDKTLLLYPEGEVSIRDGVIAEIELMSDKQFAKDQERAKQEHAEWVIQQEKLAADHIEAGEKLKAFKLQSSTFAALPAKDRVDYWRSFQIKFPQVDVSPEIGRALESYQTELAELKNREKIAELETRVALAEKEAASARLETEKIRKETESVSNSEIRIRDYYTTPYNYYYRRPTVIINPSMHKKTHYNQDKLNWSNWDKKKNNNNSWLPTQRSGSIMQNVTGTVNTN
;
A
#
# COMPACT_ATOMS: atom_id res chain seq x y z
N MET A 1 -13.16 82.98 -13.67
CA MET A 1 -13.99 82.10 -12.80
C MET A 1 -13.03 81.57 -11.74
N LYS A 2 -13.06 81.92 -10.44
CA LYS A 2 -14.19 82.02 -9.48
C LYS A 2 -15.05 80.74 -9.50
N ALA A 3 -15.22 79.97 -8.42
CA ALA A 3 -14.78 80.16 -7.01
C ALA A 3 -14.95 78.86 -6.17
N TYR A 4 -14.59 78.93 -4.87
CA TYR A 4 -14.92 77.98 -3.76
C TYR A 4 -14.20 76.61 -3.80
N LEU A 5 -13.36 76.16 -2.86
CA LEU A 5 -13.05 76.54 -1.45
C LEU A 5 -14.17 76.24 -0.43
N VAL A 6 -13.81 75.60 0.70
CA VAL A 6 -14.66 75.26 1.90
C VAL A 6 -15.66 74.11 1.61
N ALA A 7 -15.93 73.11 2.45
CA ALA A 7 -15.41 72.60 3.74
C ALA A 7 -15.26 71.05 3.63
N ILE A 8 -15.05 70.18 4.63
CA ILE A 8 -14.98 70.26 6.10
C ILE A 8 -13.80 69.38 6.58
N ALA A 9 -13.10 69.77 7.64
CA ALA A 9 -12.17 68.88 8.35
C ALA A 9 -12.95 68.01 9.34
N LEU A 10 -12.89 66.68 9.19
CA LEU A 10 -13.31 65.74 10.22
C LEU A 10 -12.08 64.96 10.74
N LEU A 11 -11.15 65.76 11.29
CA LEU A 11 -10.21 65.31 12.31
C LEU A 11 -11.05 64.83 13.50
N LEU A 12 -11.38 63.53 13.50
CA LEU A 12 -11.64 62.81 14.72
C LEU A 12 -10.28 62.64 15.41
N PRO A 13 -10.00 63.34 16.53
CA PRO A 13 -9.01 62.82 17.44
C PRO A 13 -9.60 61.53 17.97
N LEU A 14 -9.15 60.39 17.44
CA LEU A 14 -9.01 59.23 18.31
C LEU A 14 -7.98 59.63 19.35
N ALA A 15 -8.49 60.26 20.41
CA ALA A 15 -7.88 60.21 21.71
C ALA A 15 -7.86 58.73 22.08
N SER A 16 -6.81 58.04 21.64
CA SER A 16 -6.32 56.87 22.33
C SER A 16 -6.05 57.34 23.74
N SER A 17 -7.04 57.15 24.60
CA SER A 17 -6.89 57.28 26.03
C SER A 17 -5.81 56.27 26.42
N ALA A 18 -4.57 56.75 26.49
CA ALA A 18 -3.52 56.18 27.30
C ALA A 18 -3.91 56.39 28.77
N ALA A 19 -5.05 55.82 29.14
CA ALA A 19 -5.37 55.56 30.51
C ALA A 19 -4.31 54.57 30.97
N ASN A 20 -3.61 54.91 32.04
CA ASN A 20 -3.00 53.90 32.90
C ASN A 20 -4.16 53.14 33.56
N SER A 21 -4.87 52.33 32.78
CA SER A 21 -6.05 51.56 33.15
C SER A 21 -5.63 50.35 33.97
N LYS A 22 -4.97 50.65 35.09
CA LYS A 22 -4.57 49.69 36.10
C LYS A 22 -5.84 49.10 36.67
N VAL A 23 -6.14 47.89 36.21
CA VAL A 23 -7.30 47.11 36.63
C VAL A 23 -7.18 46.81 38.13
N GLU A 24 -8.30 46.83 38.83
CA GLU A 24 -8.35 46.65 40.29
C GLU A 24 -9.26 45.48 40.66
N ILE A 25 -8.92 44.80 41.76
CA ILE A 25 -9.71 43.70 42.32
C ILE A 25 -11.12 44.23 42.69
N GLY A 26 -12.15 43.48 42.31
CA GLY A 26 -13.55 43.85 42.51
C GLY A 26 -14.22 44.57 41.33
N GLN A 27 -13.48 44.97 40.29
CA GLN A 27 -14.07 45.44 39.02
C GLN A 27 -14.80 44.30 38.28
N THR A 28 -15.76 44.63 37.40
CA THR A 28 -16.48 43.60 36.62
C THR A 28 -15.68 43.11 35.42
N GLN A 29 -16.10 41.98 34.83
CA GLN A 29 -15.50 41.46 33.60
C GLN A 29 -15.49 42.48 32.45
N GLU A 30 -16.57 43.23 32.29
CA GLU A 30 -16.72 44.23 31.22
C GLU A 30 -15.74 45.39 31.42
N GLN A 31 -15.56 45.83 32.66
CA GLN A 31 -14.60 46.87 33.02
C GLN A 31 -13.15 46.43 32.77
N ALA A 32 -12.82 45.15 33.05
CA ALA A 32 -11.51 44.58 32.72
C ALA A 32 -11.24 44.59 31.20
N ILE A 33 -12.26 44.23 30.41
CA ILE A 33 -12.18 44.19 28.94
C ILE A 33 -12.15 45.60 28.33
N GLU A 34 -12.82 46.59 28.93
CA GLU A 34 -12.72 48.00 28.54
C GLU A 34 -11.32 48.57 28.87
N ALA A 35 -10.75 48.19 30.01
CA ALA A 35 -9.46 48.66 30.51
C ALA A 35 -8.25 48.07 29.76
N LEU A 36 -8.24 46.75 29.52
CA LEU A 36 -7.11 46.01 28.91
C LEU A 36 -7.36 45.62 27.45
N GLY A 37 -8.54 45.93 26.92
CA GLY A 37 -9.00 45.43 25.64
C GLY A 37 -9.44 43.96 25.70
N LYS A 38 -9.64 43.38 24.51
CA LYS A 38 -10.12 42.01 24.36
C LYS A 38 -9.03 40.99 24.72
N PRO A 39 -9.29 40.02 25.62
CA PRO A 39 -8.32 38.97 25.93
C PRO A 39 -8.06 38.07 24.73
N GLN A 40 -6.86 37.47 24.68
CA GLN A 40 -6.47 36.49 23.67
C GLN A 40 -7.25 35.17 23.81
N GLY A 41 -7.59 34.81 25.05
CA GLY A 41 -8.33 33.59 25.37
C GLY A 41 -9.11 33.73 26.68
N THR A 42 -10.06 32.82 26.88
CA THR A 42 -10.87 32.75 28.09
C THR A 42 -11.01 31.29 28.50
N ILE A 43 -10.68 30.95 29.74
CA ILE A 43 -10.79 29.60 30.28
C ILE A 43 -11.79 29.62 31.44
N HIS A 44 -12.90 28.90 31.29
CA HIS A 44 -13.88 28.72 32.37
C HIS A 44 -13.50 27.49 33.21
N LEU A 45 -13.20 27.71 34.49
CA LEU A 45 -12.78 26.73 35.48
C LEU A 45 -13.81 26.66 36.61
N GLY A 46 -15.02 26.15 36.33
CA GLY A 46 -16.04 25.87 37.34
C GLY A 46 -16.53 27.09 38.12
N ASP A 47 -15.82 27.45 39.18
CA ASP A 47 -16.07 28.58 40.08
C ASP A 47 -15.28 29.86 39.70
N LYS A 48 -14.33 29.80 38.75
CA LYS A 48 -13.64 30.98 38.22
C LYS A 48 -13.51 31.00 36.69
N THR A 49 -13.29 32.18 36.13
CA THR A 49 -12.98 32.40 34.71
C THR A 49 -11.65 33.13 34.60
N LEU A 50 -10.71 32.59 33.83
CA LEU A 50 -9.44 33.22 33.52
C LEU A 50 -9.54 33.97 32.20
N LEU A 51 -9.18 35.25 32.20
CA LEU A 51 -8.94 36.03 30.99
C LEU A 51 -7.43 36.04 30.71
N LEU A 52 -7.04 35.54 29.55
CA LEU A 52 -5.64 35.47 29.14
C LEU A 52 -5.29 36.69 28.28
N TYR A 53 -4.27 37.42 28.71
CA TYR A 53 -3.74 38.61 28.05
C TYR A 53 -2.28 38.37 27.60
N PRO A 54 -1.74 39.20 26.69
CA PRO A 54 -0.32 39.10 26.31
C PRO A 54 0.63 39.28 27.51
N GLU A 55 0.19 40.08 28.49
CA GLU A 55 0.95 40.50 29.66
C GLU A 55 0.79 39.58 30.88
N GLY A 56 -0.09 38.57 30.81
CA GLY A 56 -0.40 37.67 31.93
C GLY A 56 -1.89 37.30 31.99
N GLU A 57 -2.43 37.08 33.20
CA GLU A 57 -3.82 36.66 33.37
C GLU A 57 -4.60 37.43 34.44
N VAL A 58 -5.92 37.44 34.29
CA VAL A 58 -6.88 38.02 35.25
C VAL A 58 -7.90 36.94 35.61
N SER A 59 -7.97 36.55 36.89
CA SER A 59 -9.01 35.63 37.38
C SER A 59 -10.25 36.40 37.81
N ILE A 60 -11.41 35.93 37.36
CA ILE A 60 -12.74 36.43 37.68
C ILE A 60 -13.50 35.34 38.45
N ARG A 61 -14.08 35.68 39.60
CA ARG A 61 -14.98 34.80 40.37
C ARG A 61 -16.26 35.58 40.68
N ASP A 62 -17.41 34.93 40.59
CA ASP A 62 -18.73 35.54 40.84
C ASP A 62 -18.99 36.83 40.03
N GLY A 63 -18.42 36.93 38.82
CA GLY A 63 -18.56 38.07 37.91
C GLY A 63 -17.62 39.26 38.16
N VAL A 64 -16.78 39.19 39.20
CA VAL A 64 -15.81 40.25 39.56
C VAL A 64 -14.37 39.73 39.57
N ILE A 65 -13.42 40.64 39.36
CA ILE A 65 -11.99 40.31 39.37
C ILE A 65 -11.56 39.92 40.79
N ALA A 66 -11.01 38.73 40.92
CA ALA A 66 -10.50 38.18 42.18
C ALA A 66 -8.97 38.25 42.27
N GLU A 67 -8.26 38.14 41.14
CA GLU A 67 -6.79 38.07 41.08
C GLU A 67 -6.29 38.67 39.76
N ILE A 68 -5.13 39.34 39.81
CA ILE A 68 -4.51 40.02 38.67
C ILE A 68 -3.03 39.64 38.68
N GLU A 69 -2.60 38.82 37.72
CA GLU A 69 -1.21 38.44 37.49
C GLU A 69 -0.77 39.00 36.14
N LEU A 70 -0.56 40.32 36.08
CA LEU A 70 -0.10 41.04 34.90
C LEU A 70 1.32 41.57 35.12
N MET A 71 2.19 41.36 34.13
CA MET A 71 3.52 41.95 34.07
C MET A 71 3.45 43.46 33.85
N SER A 72 4.43 44.21 34.36
CA SER A 72 4.53 45.65 34.00
C SER A 72 4.98 45.83 32.55
N ASP A 73 4.53 46.92 31.90
CA ASP A 73 4.83 47.26 30.50
C ASP A 73 6.32 47.13 30.17
N LYS A 74 7.18 47.56 31.10
CA LYS A 74 8.65 47.51 30.96
C LYS A 74 9.20 46.08 31.02
N GLN A 75 8.60 45.21 31.84
CA GLN A 75 8.95 43.79 31.86
C GLN A 75 8.44 43.11 30.59
N PHE A 76 7.19 43.35 30.21
CA PHE A 76 6.57 42.79 29.01
C PHE A 76 7.32 43.17 27.72
N ALA A 77 7.68 44.46 27.55
CA ALA A 77 8.48 44.92 26.41
C ALA A 77 9.87 44.24 26.35
N LYS A 78 10.51 44.00 27.51
CA LYS A 78 11.79 43.27 27.59
C LYS A 78 11.61 41.79 27.25
N ASP A 79 10.49 41.19 27.63
CA ASP A 79 10.22 39.77 27.40
C ASP A 79 9.85 39.51 25.93
N GLN A 80 9.02 40.36 25.32
CA GLN A 80 8.78 40.36 23.87
C GLN A 80 10.08 40.43 23.07
N GLU A 81 11.01 41.29 23.46
CA GLU A 81 12.26 41.45 22.73
C GLU A 81 13.17 40.22 22.86
N ARG A 82 13.17 39.56 24.03
CA ARG A 82 13.83 38.26 24.19
C ARG A 82 13.15 37.18 23.33
N ALA A 83 11.83 37.07 23.38
CA ALA A 83 11.06 36.08 22.63
C ALA A 83 11.27 36.22 21.10
N LYS A 84 11.40 37.44 20.57
CA LYS A 84 11.77 37.66 19.17
C LYS A 84 13.17 37.15 18.84
N GLN A 85 14.14 37.38 19.72
CA GLN A 85 15.53 36.93 19.54
C GLN A 85 15.60 35.41 19.60
N GLU A 86 15.01 34.79 20.63
CA GLU A 86 14.91 33.34 20.79
C GLU A 86 14.18 32.67 19.60
N HIS A 87 13.09 33.27 19.10
CA HIS A 87 12.40 32.78 17.92
C HIS A 87 13.25 32.89 16.64
N ALA A 88 13.97 34.01 16.45
CA ALA A 88 14.86 34.18 15.29
C ALA A 88 16.00 33.16 15.31
N GLU A 89 16.62 32.93 16.48
CA GLU A 89 17.63 31.87 16.66
C GLU A 89 17.04 30.49 16.41
N TRP A 90 15.84 30.20 16.92
CA TRP A 90 15.15 28.92 16.72
C TRP A 90 14.89 28.64 15.24
N VAL A 91 14.41 29.62 14.47
CA VAL A 91 14.21 29.49 13.00
C VAL A 91 15.53 29.13 12.30
N ILE A 92 16.61 29.84 12.60
CA ILE A 92 17.95 29.57 12.02
C ILE A 92 18.42 28.13 12.37
N GLN A 93 18.18 27.67 13.60
CA GLN A 93 18.51 26.29 13.98
C GLN A 93 17.62 25.26 13.27
N GLN A 94 16.33 25.52 13.07
CA GLN A 94 15.45 24.63 12.30
C GLN A 94 15.87 24.54 10.82
N GLU A 95 16.21 25.67 10.19
CA GLU A 95 16.73 25.69 8.82
C GLU A 95 18.02 24.88 8.69
N LYS A 96 18.95 25.04 9.65
CA LYS A 96 20.18 24.25 9.71
C LYS A 96 19.90 22.76 9.87
N LEU A 97 19.06 22.37 10.82
CA LEU A 97 18.70 20.95 11.04
C LEU A 97 18.02 20.33 9.81
N ALA A 98 17.20 21.09 9.10
CA ALA A 98 16.60 20.66 7.84
C ALA A 98 17.65 20.45 6.73
N ALA A 99 18.62 21.37 6.60
CA ALA A 99 19.72 21.24 5.66
C ALA A 99 20.64 20.04 5.99
N ASP A 100 21.05 19.89 7.25
CA ASP A 100 21.86 18.77 7.74
C ASP A 100 21.15 17.41 7.48
N HIS A 101 19.82 17.37 7.64
CA HIS A 101 19.00 16.18 7.38
C HIS A 101 18.92 15.82 5.88
N ILE A 102 18.78 16.82 5.00
CA ILE A 102 18.82 16.63 3.54
C ILE A 102 20.20 16.10 3.12
N GLU A 103 21.28 16.72 3.62
CA GLU A 103 22.66 16.31 3.29
C GLU A 103 22.96 14.88 3.77
N ALA A 104 22.50 14.51 4.98
CA ALA A 104 22.60 13.15 5.49
C ALA A 104 21.83 12.13 4.62
N GLY A 105 20.65 12.52 4.12
CA GLY A 105 19.87 11.73 3.16
C GLY A 105 20.64 11.51 1.86
N GLU A 106 21.12 12.57 1.21
CA GLU A 106 21.89 12.48 -0.04
C GLU A 106 23.18 11.65 0.11
N LYS A 107 23.92 11.84 1.21
CA LYS A 107 25.10 11.01 1.54
C LYS A 107 24.74 9.53 1.66
N LEU A 108 23.63 9.21 2.35
CA LEU A 108 23.17 7.83 2.50
C LEU A 108 22.67 7.23 1.18
N LYS A 109 21.98 8.03 0.35
CA LYS A 109 21.57 7.65 -1.03
C LYS A 109 22.80 7.29 -1.87
N ALA A 110 23.79 8.17 -1.92
CA ALA A 110 25.03 7.97 -2.68
C ALA A 110 25.80 6.72 -2.20
N PHE A 111 25.94 6.53 -0.88
CA PHE A 111 26.55 5.34 -0.30
C PHE A 111 25.82 4.05 -0.69
N LYS A 112 24.48 4.05 -0.70
CA LYS A 112 23.68 2.89 -1.10
C LYS A 112 23.77 2.59 -2.59
N LEU A 113 23.87 3.61 -3.44
CA LEU A 113 24.10 3.43 -4.88
C LEU A 113 25.48 2.86 -5.20
N GLN A 114 26.49 3.14 -4.38
CA GLN A 114 27.84 2.57 -4.51
C GLN A 114 27.97 1.16 -3.89
N SER A 115 26.99 0.71 -3.11
CA SER A 115 27.04 -0.56 -2.39
C SER A 115 26.72 -1.74 -3.31
N SER A 116 27.75 -2.54 -3.64
CA SER A 116 27.60 -3.77 -4.43
C SER A 116 26.65 -4.79 -3.78
N THR A 117 26.67 -4.89 -2.45
CA THR A 117 25.76 -5.76 -1.69
C THR A 117 24.30 -5.30 -1.79
N PHE A 118 24.04 -4.00 -1.86
CA PHE A 118 22.70 -3.46 -2.11
C PHE A 118 22.24 -3.68 -3.55
N ALA A 119 23.14 -3.50 -4.53
CA ALA A 119 22.84 -3.77 -5.94
C ALA A 119 22.47 -5.25 -6.20
N ALA A 120 23.09 -6.18 -5.45
CA ALA A 120 22.84 -7.62 -5.55
C ALA A 120 21.55 -8.12 -4.85
N LEU A 121 20.84 -7.27 -4.09
CA LEU A 121 19.54 -7.65 -3.50
C LEU A 121 18.48 -7.88 -4.58
N PRO A 122 17.46 -8.73 -4.35
CA PRO A 122 16.31 -8.87 -5.25
C PRO A 122 15.64 -7.53 -5.56
N ALA A 123 15.15 -7.32 -6.78
CA ALA A 123 14.62 -6.01 -7.18
C ALA A 123 13.46 -5.52 -6.28
N LYS A 124 12.60 -6.43 -5.82
CA LYS A 124 11.54 -6.13 -4.85
C LYS A 124 12.09 -5.48 -3.57
N ASP A 125 13.17 -6.01 -3.01
CA ASP A 125 13.72 -5.54 -1.74
C ASP A 125 14.46 -4.21 -1.92
N ARG A 126 15.02 -3.96 -3.12
CA ARG A 126 15.53 -2.63 -3.50
C ARG A 126 14.40 -1.59 -3.57
N VAL A 127 13.22 -1.94 -4.12
CA VAL A 127 12.03 -1.06 -4.14
C VAL A 127 11.55 -0.75 -2.72
N ASP A 128 11.42 -1.78 -1.87
CA ASP A 128 10.93 -1.61 -0.50
C ASP A 128 11.91 -0.79 0.36
N TYR A 129 13.23 -0.96 0.15
CA TYR A 129 14.24 -0.09 0.75
C TYR A 129 14.02 1.38 0.35
N TRP A 130 13.96 1.70 -0.95
CA TRP A 130 13.82 3.09 -1.40
C TRP A 130 12.51 3.74 -0.97
N ARG A 131 11.42 2.98 -0.87
CA ARG A 131 10.16 3.47 -0.26
C ARG A 131 10.33 3.82 1.21
N SER A 132 10.99 2.95 1.99
CA SER A 132 11.28 3.24 3.40
C SER A 132 12.25 4.42 3.58
N PHE A 133 13.13 4.63 2.60
CA PHE A 133 14.04 5.77 2.54
C PHE A 133 13.28 7.08 2.27
N GLN A 134 12.37 7.11 1.28
CA GLN A 134 11.54 8.29 0.98
C GLN A 134 10.68 8.73 2.19
N ILE A 135 10.20 7.79 3.01
CA ILE A 135 9.47 8.10 4.25
C ILE A 135 10.37 8.79 5.29
N LYS A 136 11.66 8.39 5.35
CA LYS A 136 12.64 8.97 6.30
C LYS A 136 13.22 10.29 5.80
N PHE A 137 13.46 10.43 4.50
CA PHE A 137 14.06 11.59 3.84
C PHE A 137 13.12 12.10 2.73
N PRO A 138 11.95 12.67 3.07
CA PRO A 138 10.94 13.04 2.08
C PRO A 138 11.38 14.14 1.11
N GLN A 139 12.40 14.93 1.45
CA GLN A 139 12.98 15.97 0.60
C GLN A 139 13.97 15.44 -0.45
N VAL A 140 14.51 14.23 -0.27
CA VAL A 140 15.49 13.62 -1.19
C VAL A 140 14.73 12.84 -2.26
N ASP A 141 14.91 13.18 -3.53
CA ASP A 141 14.26 12.45 -4.62
C ASP A 141 14.92 11.08 -4.83
N VAL A 142 14.17 10.00 -4.62
CA VAL A 142 14.57 8.63 -5.01
C VAL A 142 13.62 8.00 -6.04
N SER A 143 12.82 8.81 -6.72
CA SER A 143 11.91 8.38 -7.79
C SER A 143 12.62 7.62 -8.93
N PRO A 144 13.77 8.07 -9.48
CA PRO A 144 14.41 7.33 -10.57
C PRO A 144 15.01 6.00 -10.12
N GLU A 145 15.49 5.89 -8.87
CA GLU A 145 15.97 4.64 -8.29
C GLU A 145 14.83 3.63 -8.06
N ILE A 146 13.67 4.10 -7.59
CA ILE A 146 12.44 3.30 -7.48
C ILE A 146 12.00 2.81 -8.86
N GLY A 147 12.02 3.67 -9.88
CA GLY A 147 11.67 3.32 -11.27
C GLY A 147 12.53 2.17 -11.81
N ARG A 148 13.85 2.31 -11.77
CA ARG A 148 14.81 1.26 -12.21
C ARG A 148 14.62 -0.05 -11.45
N ALA A 149 14.35 0.02 -10.15
CA ALA A 149 14.10 -1.17 -9.34
C ALA A 149 12.76 -1.85 -9.68
N LEU A 150 11.71 -1.07 -10.03
CA LEU A 150 10.44 -1.62 -10.52
C LEU A 150 10.56 -2.29 -11.90
N GLU A 151 11.31 -1.69 -12.83
CA GLU A 151 11.62 -2.29 -14.15
C GLU A 151 12.36 -3.63 -14.00
N SER A 152 13.37 -3.64 -13.13
CA SER A 152 14.10 -4.88 -12.76
C SER A 152 13.15 -5.94 -12.21
N TYR A 153 12.23 -5.56 -11.31
CA TYR A 153 11.28 -6.48 -10.69
C TYR A 153 10.26 -7.04 -11.69
N GLN A 154 9.79 -6.24 -12.65
CA GLN A 154 8.95 -6.74 -13.74
C GLN A 154 9.69 -7.76 -14.62
N THR A 155 10.99 -7.56 -14.83
CA THR A 155 11.85 -8.48 -15.59
C THR A 155 12.07 -9.80 -14.83
N GLU A 156 12.43 -9.73 -13.54
CA GLU A 156 12.52 -10.90 -12.65
C GLU A 156 11.21 -11.71 -12.62
N LEU A 157 10.05 -11.06 -12.53
CA LEU A 157 8.74 -11.72 -12.57
C LEU A 157 8.43 -12.36 -13.94
N ALA A 158 8.88 -11.78 -15.05
CA ALA A 158 8.71 -12.35 -16.38
C ALA A 158 9.61 -13.58 -16.57
N GLU A 159 10.85 -13.53 -16.10
CA GLU A 159 11.77 -14.67 -16.10
C GLU A 159 11.24 -15.83 -15.26
N LEU A 160 10.75 -15.57 -14.04
CA LEU A 160 10.19 -16.63 -13.17
C LEU A 160 9.03 -17.37 -13.86
N LYS A 161 8.08 -16.63 -14.45
CA LYS A 161 6.97 -17.23 -15.23
C LYS A 161 7.45 -18.04 -16.42
N ASN A 162 8.52 -17.59 -17.10
CA ASN A 162 9.10 -18.32 -18.22
C ASN A 162 9.76 -19.62 -17.74
N ARG A 163 10.48 -19.60 -16.60
CA ARG A 163 11.07 -20.80 -15.99
C ARG A 163 10.00 -21.80 -15.54
N GLU A 164 8.93 -21.33 -14.89
CA GLU A 164 7.75 -22.15 -14.54
C GLU A 164 7.15 -22.84 -15.77
N LYS A 165 6.94 -22.09 -16.86
CA LYS A 165 6.39 -22.62 -18.11
C LYS A 165 7.32 -23.63 -18.79
N ILE A 166 8.64 -23.41 -18.76
CA ILE A 166 9.62 -24.36 -19.30
C ILE A 166 9.57 -25.66 -18.49
N ALA A 167 9.59 -25.59 -17.15
CA ALA A 167 9.47 -26.76 -16.30
C ALA A 167 8.14 -27.53 -16.51
N GLU A 168 7.02 -26.83 -16.69
CA GLU A 168 5.73 -27.46 -17.03
C GLU A 168 5.84 -28.21 -18.38
N LEU A 169 6.44 -27.60 -19.40
CA LEU A 169 6.61 -28.24 -20.71
C LEU A 169 7.56 -29.45 -20.64
N GLU A 170 8.67 -29.35 -19.90
CA GLU A 170 9.61 -30.45 -19.69
C GLU A 170 8.94 -31.66 -19.00
N THR A 171 8.14 -31.42 -17.94
CA THR A 171 7.40 -32.51 -17.28
C THR A 171 6.36 -33.16 -18.20
N ARG A 172 5.71 -32.38 -19.08
CA ARG A 172 4.76 -32.90 -20.08
C ARG A 172 5.45 -33.68 -21.19
N VAL A 173 6.62 -33.26 -21.65
CA VAL A 173 7.43 -33.99 -22.64
C VAL A 173 7.91 -35.31 -22.05
N ALA A 174 8.48 -35.30 -20.83
CA ALA A 174 8.93 -36.51 -20.15
C ALA A 174 7.79 -37.52 -19.91
N LEU A 175 6.57 -37.04 -19.64
CA LEU A 175 5.38 -37.91 -19.54
C LEU A 175 5.02 -38.52 -20.91
N ALA A 176 4.96 -37.71 -21.96
CA ALA A 176 4.63 -38.19 -23.31
C ALA A 176 5.68 -39.16 -23.87
N GLU A 177 6.96 -38.93 -23.60
CA GLU A 177 8.06 -39.85 -23.96
C GLU A 177 7.94 -41.19 -23.22
N LYS A 178 7.59 -41.16 -21.93
CA LYS A 178 7.33 -42.36 -21.13
C LYS A 178 6.14 -43.15 -21.68
N GLU A 179 5.03 -42.48 -22.00
CA GLU A 179 3.84 -43.10 -22.60
C GLU A 179 4.16 -43.73 -23.97
N ALA A 180 4.89 -43.01 -24.83
CA ALA A 180 5.34 -43.51 -26.13
C ALA A 180 6.29 -44.71 -26.01
N ALA A 181 7.18 -44.72 -25.01
CA ALA A 181 8.06 -45.85 -24.72
C ALA A 181 7.26 -47.09 -24.25
N SER A 182 6.28 -46.93 -23.36
CA SER A 182 5.39 -48.04 -22.97
C SER A 182 4.58 -48.57 -24.14
N ALA A 183 3.99 -47.70 -24.97
CA ALA A 183 3.22 -48.11 -26.14
C ALA A 183 4.07 -48.90 -27.14
N ARG A 184 5.33 -48.48 -27.39
CA ARG A 184 6.28 -49.25 -28.22
C ARG A 184 6.52 -50.64 -27.66
N LEU A 185 6.83 -50.76 -26.35
CA LEU A 185 7.04 -52.06 -25.70
C LEU A 185 5.80 -52.96 -25.76
N GLU A 186 4.59 -52.40 -25.67
CA GLU A 186 3.33 -53.15 -25.86
C GLU A 186 3.15 -53.62 -27.31
N THR A 187 3.37 -52.75 -28.30
CA THR A 187 3.29 -53.15 -29.71
C THR A 187 4.33 -54.21 -30.10
N GLU A 188 5.53 -54.17 -29.52
CA GLU A 188 6.54 -55.22 -29.72
C GLU A 188 6.15 -56.56 -29.11
N LYS A 189 5.49 -56.56 -27.94
CA LYS A 189 4.93 -57.78 -27.32
C LYS A 189 3.84 -58.37 -28.21
N ILE A 190 2.85 -57.56 -28.59
CA ILE A 190 1.74 -57.98 -29.46
C ILE A 190 2.29 -58.55 -30.79
N ARG A 191 3.29 -57.90 -31.40
CA ARG A 191 3.92 -58.41 -32.63
C ARG A 191 4.53 -59.79 -32.41
N LYS A 192 5.35 -59.99 -31.37
CA LYS A 192 5.96 -61.29 -31.04
C LYS A 192 4.92 -62.37 -30.77
N GLU A 193 3.82 -62.02 -30.10
CA GLU A 193 2.68 -62.92 -29.89
C GLU A 193 2.07 -63.34 -31.24
N THR A 194 1.76 -62.39 -32.13
CA THR A 194 1.22 -62.71 -33.47
C THR A 194 2.19 -63.51 -34.35
N GLU A 195 3.50 -63.24 -34.29
CA GLU A 195 4.53 -64.02 -34.98
C GLU A 195 4.60 -65.47 -34.47
N SER A 196 4.46 -65.68 -33.16
CA SER A 196 4.44 -67.03 -32.57
C SER A 196 3.19 -67.82 -32.95
N VAL A 197 2.02 -67.18 -33.01
CA VAL A 197 0.77 -67.79 -33.51
C VAL A 197 0.83 -68.08 -35.01
N SER A 198 1.50 -67.23 -35.80
CA SER A 198 1.71 -67.47 -37.24
C SER A 198 2.67 -68.62 -37.51
N ASN A 199 3.69 -68.81 -36.67
CA ASN A 199 4.65 -69.91 -36.78
C ASN A 199 4.15 -71.23 -36.17
N SER A 200 3.13 -71.21 -35.30
CA SER A 200 2.40 -72.42 -34.91
C SER A 200 1.51 -72.89 -36.05
N GLU A 201 2.15 -73.58 -37.00
CA GLU A 201 1.63 -74.32 -38.15
C GLU A 201 0.09 -74.45 -38.19
N ILE A 202 -0.60 -73.39 -38.64
CA ILE A 202 -2.02 -73.48 -39.00
C ILE A 202 -2.07 -74.32 -40.28
N ARG A 203 -2.02 -75.64 -40.08
CA ARG A 203 -2.40 -76.62 -41.09
C ARG A 203 -3.86 -76.37 -41.39
N ILE A 204 -4.11 -75.55 -42.41
CA ILE A 204 -5.38 -75.52 -43.11
C ILE A 204 -5.56 -76.95 -43.61
N ARG A 205 -6.34 -77.76 -42.86
CA ARG A 205 -6.89 -78.99 -43.40
C ARG A 205 -7.87 -78.54 -44.46
N ASP A 206 -7.41 -78.58 -45.71
CA ASP A 206 -8.26 -78.60 -46.88
C ASP A 206 -9.11 -79.88 -46.84
N TYR A 207 -10.14 -79.86 -45.98
CA TYR A 207 -11.25 -80.77 -46.08
C TYR A 207 -11.94 -80.43 -47.40
N TYR A 208 -11.65 -81.24 -48.42
CA TYR A 208 -12.33 -81.25 -49.71
C TYR A 208 -13.85 -81.27 -49.49
N THR A 209 -14.44 -80.08 -49.42
CA THR A 209 -15.87 -79.90 -49.33
C THR A 209 -16.35 -79.76 -50.75
N THR A 210 -17.07 -80.78 -51.21
CA THR A 210 -17.65 -80.85 -52.54
C THR A 210 -18.51 -79.61 -52.84
N PRO A 211 -18.57 -79.15 -54.11
CA PRO A 211 -19.29 -77.94 -54.47
C PRO A 211 -20.80 -78.17 -54.44
N TYR A 212 -21.39 -78.11 -53.24
CA TYR A 212 -22.83 -78.03 -53.09
C TYR A 212 -23.30 -76.63 -53.48
N ASN A 213 -24.03 -76.56 -54.61
CA ASN A 213 -24.76 -75.38 -55.07
C ASN A 213 -25.91 -75.03 -54.09
N TYR A 214 -25.55 -74.48 -52.93
CA TYR A 214 -26.52 -73.81 -52.07
C TYR A 214 -26.86 -72.46 -52.69
N TYR A 215 -28.06 -72.41 -53.30
CA TYR A 215 -28.70 -71.17 -53.73
C TYR A 215 -28.91 -70.23 -52.53
N TYR A 216 -27.91 -69.39 -52.25
CA TYR A 216 -28.05 -68.32 -51.25
C TYR A 216 -29.06 -67.29 -51.76
N ARG A 217 -30.29 -67.44 -51.28
CA ARG A 217 -31.38 -66.47 -51.47
C ARG A 217 -30.92 -65.14 -50.89
N ARG A 218 -30.93 -64.07 -51.68
CA ARG A 218 -30.50 -62.72 -51.23
C ARG A 218 -31.22 -62.36 -49.92
N PRO A 219 -30.52 -61.88 -48.88
CA PRO A 219 -31.17 -61.42 -47.66
C PRO A 219 -32.06 -60.23 -47.99
N THR A 220 -33.34 -60.33 -47.63
CA THR A 220 -34.27 -59.19 -47.72
C THR A 220 -33.95 -58.24 -46.57
N VAL A 221 -33.39 -57.07 -46.89
CA VAL A 221 -33.12 -56.04 -45.87
C VAL A 221 -34.46 -55.43 -45.44
N ILE A 222 -35.00 -55.91 -44.33
CA ILE A 222 -36.12 -55.25 -43.65
C ILE A 222 -35.55 -54.06 -42.88
N ILE A 223 -35.68 -52.87 -43.47
CA ILE A 223 -35.36 -51.62 -42.78
C ILE A 223 -36.46 -51.37 -41.74
N ASN A 224 -36.21 -51.77 -40.49
CA ASN A 224 -37.00 -51.32 -39.35
C ASN A 224 -36.62 -49.85 -39.05
N PRO A 225 -37.54 -48.87 -39.16
CA PRO A 225 -37.25 -47.48 -38.81
C PRO A 225 -37.30 -47.29 -37.28
N SER A 226 -36.39 -47.94 -36.56
CA SER A 226 -36.29 -47.80 -35.09
C SER A 226 -35.65 -46.46 -34.72
N MET A 227 -36.53 -45.45 -34.56
CA MET A 227 -36.32 -44.16 -33.88
C MET A 227 -34.87 -43.78 -33.56
N HIS A 228 -34.24 -43.02 -34.46
CA HIS A 228 -33.09 -42.19 -34.08
C HIS A 228 -33.53 -41.14 -33.05
N LYS A 229 -33.27 -41.39 -31.77
CA LYS A 229 -33.16 -40.31 -30.79
C LYS A 229 -31.98 -39.43 -31.22
N LYS A 230 -32.29 -38.29 -31.84
CA LYS A 230 -31.31 -37.23 -32.06
C LYS A 230 -30.88 -36.68 -30.70
N THR A 231 -29.80 -37.19 -30.15
CA THR A 231 -28.97 -36.39 -29.23
C THR A 231 -28.38 -35.25 -30.06
N HIS A 232 -29.06 -34.11 -30.04
CA HIS A 232 -28.45 -32.85 -30.46
C HIS A 232 -27.25 -32.61 -29.54
N TYR A 233 -26.05 -32.94 -30.04
CA TYR A 233 -24.83 -32.44 -29.42
C TYR A 233 -24.86 -30.93 -29.63
N ASN A 234 -25.09 -30.19 -28.54
CA ASN A 234 -25.23 -28.75 -28.66
C ASN A 234 -23.86 -28.17 -29.04
N GLN A 235 -23.74 -27.63 -30.25
CA GLN A 235 -22.62 -26.77 -30.64
C GLN A 235 -22.81 -25.41 -29.96
N ASP A 236 -22.83 -25.42 -28.63
CA ASP A 236 -22.69 -24.21 -27.82
C ASP A 236 -21.27 -23.69 -28.00
N LYS A 237 -21.16 -22.78 -28.97
CA LYS A 237 -20.24 -21.66 -29.04
C LYS A 237 -19.22 -21.64 -27.90
N LEU A 238 -18.06 -22.26 -28.13
CA LEU A 238 -16.84 -21.98 -27.39
C LEU A 238 -16.42 -20.54 -27.68
N ASN A 239 -17.08 -19.63 -26.97
CA ASN A 239 -16.93 -18.19 -27.13
C ASN A 239 -15.64 -17.77 -26.40
N TRP A 240 -14.53 -17.74 -27.13
CA TRP A 240 -13.19 -17.42 -26.64
C TRP A 240 -13.07 -16.02 -25.99
N SER A 241 -14.08 -15.15 -26.12
CA SER A 241 -14.03 -13.73 -25.74
C SER A 241 -14.21 -13.39 -24.25
N ASN A 242 -14.43 -14.37 -23.35
CA ASN A 242 -14.83 -14.09 -21.95
C ASN A 242 -13.85 -14.54 -20.85
N TRP A 243 -12.63 -14.96 -21.18
CA TRP A 243 -11.65 -15.38 -20.16
C TRP A 243 -10.88 -14.21 -19.50
N ASP A 244 -11.12 -12.97 -19.92
CA ASP A 244 -10.36 -11.78 -19.47
C ASP A 244 -11.17 -10.79 -18.58
N LYS A 245 -12.34 -11.20 -18.07
CA LYS A 245 -13.21 -10.36 -17.21
C LYS A 245 -13.52 -10.94 -15.82
N LYS A 246 -12.63 -11.78 -15.28
CA LYS A 246 -12.70 -12.30 -13.89
C LYS A 246 -11.41 -12.17 -13.08
N LYS A 247 -10.64 -11.09 -13.29
CA LYS A 247 -9.50 -10.70 -12.44
C LYS A 247 -9.56 -9.27 -11.87
N ASN A 248 -10.72 -8.60 -11.92
CA ASN A 248 -10.95 -7.31 -11.25
C ASN A 248 -12.34 -7.26 -10.58
N ASN A 249 -12.51 -8.05 -9.52
CA ASN A 249 -13.36 -7.73 -8.38
C ASN A 249 -13.19 -8.81 -7.30
N ASN A 250 -12.31 -8.53 -6.34
CA ASN A 250 -12.31 -9.13 -5.00
C ASN A 250 -11.63 -8.12 -4.06
N ASN A 251 -12.36 -7.03 -3.80
CA ASN A 251 -12.13 -6.27 -2.58
C ASN A 251 -12.73 -7.07 -1.41
N SER A 252 -12.14 -6.86 -0.23
CA SER A 252 -12.68 -7.21 1.11
C SER A 252 -12.29 -8.59 1.71
N TRP A 253 -11.73 -8.51 2.93
CA TRP A 253 -11.57 -9.51 4.00
C TRP A 253 -10.53 -10.63 3.85
N LEU A 254 -9.30 -10.33 4.30
CA LEU A 254 -8.37 -11.29 4.90
C LEU A 254 -8.55 -11.29 6.43
N PRO A 255 -8.62 -12.46 7.10
CA PRO A 255 -8.54 -12.54 8.55
C PRO A 255 -7.10 -12.33 9.02
N THR A 256 -6.90 -11.43 9.99
CA THR A 256 -5.59 -11.08 10.55
C THR A 256 -5.07 -12.20 11.46
N GLN A 257 -4.32 -13.16 10.92
CA GLN A 257 -3.53 -14.05 11.77
C GLN A 257 -2.33 -13.30 12.36
N ARG A 258 -2.54 -12.74 13.57
CA ARG A 258 -1.44 -12.36 14.47
C ARG A 258 -0.68 -13.63 14.88
N SER A 259 0.50 -13.83 14.31
CA SER A 259 1.51 -14.69 14.92
C SER A 259 1.96 -14.07 16.24
N GLY A 260 1.35 -14.49 17.34
CA GLY A 260 1.80 -14.13 18.68
C GLY A 260 3.12 -14.84 18.99
N SER A 261 4.25 -14.16 18.84
CA SER A 261 5.54 -14.66 19.33
C SER A 261 5.52 -14.70 20.85
N ILE A 262 5.36 -15.89 21.42
CA ILE A 262 5.54 -16.15 22.85
C ILE A 262 7.02 -15.95 23.16
N MET A 263 7.37 -14.77 23.69
CA MET A 263 8.67 -14.55 24.33
C MET A 263 8.71 -15.38 25.63
N GLN A 264 9.40 -16.52 25.57
CA GLN A 264 9.82 -17.23 26.77
C GLN A 264 10.97 -16.45 27.42
N ASN A 265 10.65 -15.68 28.46
CA ASN A 265 11.66 -15.12 29.35
C ASN A 265 12.35 -16.26 30.12
N VAL A 266 13.55 -16.64 29.68
CA VAL A 266 14.43 -17.51 30.45
C VAL A 266 15.26 -16.64 31.40
N THR A 267 14.74 -16.42 32.60
CA THR A 267 15.53 -15.86 33.71
C THR A 267 16.48 -16.93 34.23
N GLY A 268 17.69 -16.96 33.68
CA GLY A 268 18.80 -17.76 34.21
C GLY A 268 19.34 -17.15 35.50
N THR A 269 18.91 -17.66 36.65
CA THR A 269 19.54 -17.37 37.94
C THR A 269 20.87 -18.11 38.05
N VAL A 270 21.98 -17.39 37.84
CA VAL A 270 23.33 -17.91 38.13
C VAL A 270 23.61 -17.68 39.63
N ASN A 271 23.47 -18.74 40.41
CA ASN A 271 24.11 -18.83 41.72
C ASN A 271 25.60 -19.10 41.52
N THR A 272 26.46 -18.28 42.12
CA THR A 272 27.85 -18.64 42.43
C THR A 272 28.12 -18.27 43.88
N ASN A 273 28.48 -19.29 44.67
CA ASN A 273 29.20 -19.12 45.93
C ASN A 273 30.65 -18.69 45.67
#